data_AF-A0AAN5I2D9-F1
#
_entry.id   AF-A0AAN5I2D9-F1
#
_cell.length_a   1.000
_cell.length_b   1.000
_cell.length_c   1.000
_cell.angle_alpha   90.00
_cell.angle_beta   90.00
_cell.angle_gamma   90.00
#
_symmetry.space_group_name_H-M   'P 1'
#
loop_
_entity.id
_entity.type
_entity.pdbx_description
1 polymer ?
#
loop_
_entity_poly.entity_id
_entity_poly.type
_entity_poly.pdbx_seq_one_letter_code
_entity_poly.pdbx_strand_id
1 'polypeptide(L)' 'QTPDAPCSDDCGYCGGVRVVAQRSCPTPGKCSGVSQRYEECGAKMCHFTRGKSVRTCCAGYIKGLLDNGKFECVSQ' A
#
# COMPACT_ATOMS: atom_id res chain seq x y z
N GLN A 1 15.96 0.92 -11.79
CA GLN A 1 15.88 -0.14 -10.77
C GLN A 1 16.50 0.45 -9.52
N THR A 2 15.83 0.62 -8.39
CA THR A 2 14.59 0.00 -7.89
C THR A 2 14.00 0.95 -6.85
N PRO A 3 12.69 1.21 -6.84
CA PRO A 3 12.02 1.49 -5.59
C PRO A 3 11.01 0.37 -5.38
N ASP A 4 11.38 -0.65 -4.61
CA ASP A 4 10.43 -1.28 -3.69
C ASP A 4 10.55 -0.43 -2.42
N ALA A 5 10.07 0.82 -2.51
CA ALA A 5 10.07 1.67 -1.33
C ALA A 5 9.25 0.97 -0.24
N PRO A 6 9.68 1.02 1.03
CA PRO A 6 8.87 0.47 2.11
C PRO A 6 7.49 1.13 2.06
N CYS A 7 6.46 0.34 2.32
CA CYS A 7 5.11 0.87 2.38
C CYS A 7 5.04 1.96 3.45
N SER A 8 4.34 3.07 3.16
CA SER A 8 4.17 4.14 4.15
C SER A 8 3.43 3.67 5.41
N ASP A 9 2.52 2.70 5.26
CA ASP A 9 1.81 2.02 6.35
C ASP A 9 1.77 0.51 6.08
N ASP A 10 2.16 -0.30 7.05
CA ASP A 10 2.36 -1.73 6.85
C ASP A 10 1.09 -2.59 7.06
N CYS A 11 -0.06 -1.97 7.35
CA CYS A 11 -1.30 -2.67 7.64
C CYS A 11 -2.60 -1.99 7.17
N GLY A 12 -3.65 -2.79 7.06
CA GLY A 12 -5.05 -2.40 6.91
C GLY A 12 -5.43 -1.76 5.57
N TYR A 13 -4.51 -1.61 4.62
CA TYR A 13 -4.66 -0.70 3.47
C TYR A 13 -5.12 0.71 3.90
N CYS A 14 -4.52 1.23 4.97
CA CYS A 14 -4.95 2.50 5.58
C CYS A 14 -4.43 3.77 4.89
N GLY A 15 -4.32 3.73 3.55
CA GLY A 15 -3.65 4.77 2.77
C GLY A 15 -2.15 4.52 2.59
N GLY A 16 -1.68 3.33 2.99
CA GLY A 16 -0.34 2.84 2.72
C GLY A 16 -0.09 2.77 1.22
N VAL A 17 0.87 3.54 0.71
CA VAL A 17 1.32 3.46 -0.68
C VAL A 17 2.81 3.24 -0.74
N ARG A 18 3.26 2.53 -1.77
CA ARG A 18 4.67 2.36 -2.09
C ARG A 18 4.93 2.82 -3.51
N VAL A 19 6.08 3.45 -3.72
CA VAL A 19 6.59 3.67 -5.07
C VAL A 19 7.03 2.30 -5.59
N VAL A 20 6.57 1.93 -6.78
CA VAL A 20 6.92 0.67 -7.47
C VAL A 20 7.73 0.89 -8.73
N ALA A 21 7.68 2.11 -9.28
CA ALA A 21 8.51 2.49 -10.39
C ALA A 21 8.83 3.98 -10.30
N GLN A 22 10.07 4.32 -10.62
CA GLN A 22 10.53 5.68 -10.76
C GLN A 22 11.30 5.80 -12.07
N ARG A 23 10.98 6.84 -12.84
CA ARG A 23 11.72 7.22 -14.03
C ARG A 23 12.33 8.60 -13.83
N SER A 24 13.59 8.74 -14.22
CA SER A 24 14.26 10.03 -14.30
C SER A 24 14.18 10.54 -15.74
N CYS A 25 13.96 11.85 -15.90
CA CYS A 25 14.07 12.50 -17.20
C CYS A 25 15.48 13.06 -17.34
N PRO A 26 16.30 12.59 -18.29
CA PRO A 26 17.67 13.05 -18.45
C PRO A 26 17.75 14.52 -18.90
N THR A 27 16.71 15.05 -19.54
CA THR A 27 16.63 16.46 -19.95
C THR A 27 15.33 17.08 -19.45
N PRO A 28 15.38 18.00 -18.45
CA PRO A 28 14.20 18.68 -17.93
C PRO A 28 13.36 19.29 -19.06
N GLY A 29 12.04 19.06 -19.03
CA GLY A 29 11.10 19.58 -20.04
C GLY A 29 10.99 18.77 -21.34
N LYS A 30 11.74 17.67 -21.52
CA LYS A 30 11.64 16.79 -22.70
C LYS A 30 10.84 15.50 -22.47
N CYS A 31 10.51 15.18 -21.22
CA CYS A 31 9.65 14.04 -20.89
C CYS A 31 8.29 14.54 -20.40
N SER A 32 7.22 13.85 -20.79
CA SER A 32 5.86 14.11 -20.33
C SER A 32 5.34 12.96 -19.45
N GLY A 33 4.50 13.30 -18.47
CA GLY A 33 3.83 12.37 -17.55
C GLY A 33 4.51 12.22 -16.18
N VAL A 34 3.91 11.41 -15.30
CA VAL A 34 4.37 11.22 -13.91
C VAL A 34 5.76 10.56 -13.81
N SER A 35 6.61 11.05 -12.90
CA SER A 35 7.96 10.51 -12.66
C SER A 35 7.95 9.27 -11.77
N GLN A 36 6.90 9.07 -10.98
CA GLN A 36 6.74 7.97 -10.02
C GLN A 36 5.39 7.30 -10.21
N ARG A 37 5.38 5.98 -10.05
CA ARG A 37 4.18 5.15 -9.99
C ARG A 37 4.05 4.57 -8.60
N TYR A 38 2.83 4.65 -8.05
CA TYR A 38 2.48 4.18 -6.72
C TYR A 38 1.52 3.00 -6.81
N GLU A 39 1.62 2.09 -5.84
CA GLU A 39 0.64 1.03 -5.59
C GLU A 39 0.25 1.04 -4.12
N GLU A 40 -1.01 0.66 -3.85
CA GLU A 40 -1.48 0.43 -2.49
C GLU A 40 -0.73 -0.75 -1.86
N CYS A 41 -0.47 -0.64 -0.57
CA CYS A 41 0.22 -1.66 0.20
C CYS A 41 -0.28 -1.66 1.66
N GLY A 42 0.26 -2.57 2.46
CA GLY A 42 -0.24 -2.79 3.82
C GLY A 42 -1.43 -3.77 3.85
N ALA A 43 -1.39 -4.84 3.06
CA ALA A 43 -2.42 -5.87 3.02
C ALA A 43 -2.60 -6.63 4.36
N LYS A 44 -1.60 -6.59 5.23
CA LYS A 44 -1.66 -7.25 6.54
C LYS A 44 -2.75 -6.62 7.40
N MET A 45 -3.39 -7.42 8.23
CA MET A 45 -4.33 -6.92 9.23
C MET A 45 -3.61 -6.02 10.25
N CYS A 46 -4.20 -4.88 10.59
CA CYS A 46 -3.67 -4.05 11.67
C CYS A 46 -3.85 -4.72 13.04
N HIS A 47 -2.84 -4.60 13.90
CA HIS A 47 -2.94 -5.07 15.27
C HIS A 47 -3.87 -4.16 16.09
N PHE A 48 -4.79 -4.78 16.84
CA PHE A 48 -5.59 -4.06 17.83
C PHE A 48 -4.70 -3.59 18.98
N THR A 49 -4.29 -2.32 18.96
CA THR A 49 -3.70 -1.69 20.14
C THR A 49 -4.83 -1.24 21.07
N ARG A 50 -4.83 -1.76 22.29
CA ARG A 50 -5.81 -1.45 23.36
C ARG A 50 -6.01 0.06 23.48
N GLY A 51 -7.11 0.60 22.98
CA GLY A 51 -7.56 1.96 23.26
C GLY A 51 -7.79 2.91 22.08
N LYS A 52 -7.56 2.50 20.83
CA LYS A 52 -8.06 3.26 19.66
C LYS A 52 -8.79 2.32 18.72
N SER A 53 -9.95 2.77 18.25
CA SER A 53 -10.79 2.09 17.26
C SER A 53 -10.10 2.01 15.90
N VAL A 54 -8.98 1.28 15.82
CA VAL A 54 -8.32 0.98 14.56
C VAL A 54 -9.01 -0.26 14.02
N ARG A 55 -9.85 -0.08 13.01
CA ARG A 55 -10.43 -1.21 12.28
C ARG A 55 -9.30 -2.09 11.77
N THR A 56 -9.52 -3.40 11.76
CA THR A 56 -8.52 -4.37 11.28
C THR A 56 -8.10 -4.12 9.83
N CYS A 57 -9.05 -3.59 9.04
CA CYS A 57 -8.89 -3.09 7.68
C CYS A 57 -9.54 -1.71 7.60
N CYS A 58 -8.95 -0.80 6.82
CA CYS A 58 -9.48 0.53 6.58
C CYS A 58 -10.69 0.51 5.64
N ALA A 59 -11.36 1.66 5.49
CA ALA A 59 -12.57 1.76 4.69
C ALA A 59 -12.33 1.31 3.23
N GLY A 60 -13.27 0.53 2.67
CA GLY A 60 -13.12 -0.09 1.35
C GLY A 60 -12.45 -1.47 1.38
N TYR A 61 -11.95 -1.90 2.53
CA TYR A 61 -11.29 -3.19 2.70
C TYR A 61 -11.95 -4.03 3.80
N ILE A 62 -12.07 -5.34 3.55
CA ILE A 62 -12.61 -6.32 4.48
C ILE A 62 -11.57 -7.39 4.81
N LYS A 63 -11.77 -8.10 5.91
CA LYS A 63 -10.96 -9.27 6.25
C LYS A 63 -11.31 -10.43 5.31
N GLY A 64 -10.37 -10.80 4.44
CA GLY A 64 -10.44 -11.97 3.55
C GLY A 64 -9.55 -13.11 4.05
N LEU A 65 -9.98 -14.35 3.82
CA LEU A 65 -9.15 -15.54 4.00
C LEU A 65 -8.53 -15.89 2.65
N LEU A 66 -7.20 -15.87 2.55
CA LEU A 66 -6.48 -16.27 1.35
C LEU A 66 -6.33 -17.80 1.30
N ASP A 67 -6.09 -18.35 0.10
CA ASP A 67 -5.89 -19.79 -0.12
C ASP A 67 -4.70 -20.38 0.68
N ASN A 68 -3.77 -19.52 1.11
CA ASN A 68 -2.65 -19.88 1.97
C ASN A 68 -3.03 -19.98 3.47
N GLY A 69 -4.31 -19.85 3.81
CA GLY A 69 -4.84 -19.92 5.18
C GLY A 69 -4.59 -18.67 6.04
N LYS A 70 -4.04 -17.59 5.48
CA LYS A 70 -3.81 -16.32 6.19
C LYS A 70 -4.95 -15.36 5.98
N PHE A 71 -5.22 -14.56 7.00
CA PHE A 71 -6.14 -13.44 6.88
C PHE A 71 -5.40 -12.18 6.47
N GLU A 72 -5.93 -11.52 5.45
CA GLU A 72 -5.44 -10.24 4.94
C GLU A 72 -6.62 -9.31 4.70
N CYS A 73 -6.35 -8.02 4.59
CA CYS A 73 -7.32 -7.06 4.11
C CYS A 73 -7.42 -7.20 2.59
N VAL A 74 -8.64 -7.27 2.08
CA VAL A 74 -8.94 -7.38 0.64
C VAL A 74 -9.97 -6.32 0.27
N SER A 75 -9.91 -5.80 -0.95
CA SER A 75 -10.89 -4.82 -1.44
C SER A 75 -12.29 -5.43 -1.40
N GLN A 76 -13.25 -4.69 -0.86
CA GLN A 76 -14.67 -5.07 -0.83
C GLN A 76 -15.30 -5.03 -2.21
#